data_AF-A0A1T5C8W3-F1
#
_entry.id   AF-A0A1T5C8W3-F1
#
_cell.length_a   1.000
_cell.length_b   1.000
_cell.length_c   1.000
_cell.angle_alpha   90.00
_cell.angle_beta   90.00
_cell.angle_gamma   90.00
#
_symmetry.space_group_name_H-M   'P 1'
#
loop_
_entity.id
_entity.type
_entity.pdbx_description
1 polymer ?
#
loop_
_entity_poly.entity_id
_entity_poly.type
_entity_poly.pdbx_seq_one_letter_code
_entity_poly.pdbx_strand_id
1 'polypeptide(L)'
;MIRVFGSLSLAALAASHPASAAHEKGRESAFRPGVSVELLHRQPIGDVYFTDWFARLESAQGAWRDVYFETSDKFVNKGIIRLNCEEAEADIDIALYGSGDYGAAADLREVRVPYADRRAWADGGYVALAGETPPFKFYRAALARYCAS
;
A
#
# COMPACT_ATOMS: atom_id res chain seq x y z
N MET A 1 -57.08 12.31 -43.71
CA MET A 1 -56.51 10.98 -43.41
C MET A 1 -55.14 11.19 -42.79
N ILE A 2 -54.94 10.82 -41.52
CA ILE A 2 -53.67 10.97 -40.78
C ILE A 2 -53.31 9.60 -40.18
N ARG A 3 -52.12 9.08 -40.49
CA ARG A 3 -51.37 8.06 -39.72
C ARG A 3 -49.88 8.26 -40.04
N VAL A 4 -49.17 9.10 -39.28
CA VAL A 4 -48.30 8.78 -38.11
C VAL A 4 -47.29 7.66 -38.41
N PHE A 5 -46.07 8.06 -38.77
CA PHE A 5 -44.87 7.21 -38.72
C PHE A 5 -44.30 7.26 -37.29
N GLY A 6 -44.29 6.12 -36.61
CA GLY A 6 -43.68 5.96 -35.29
C GLY A 6 -42.25 5.45 -35.41
N SER A 7 -41.31 6.24 -34.90
CA SER A 7 -39.88 5.94 -34.81
C SER A 7 -39.61 4.87 -33.75
N LEU A 8 -38.91 3.79 -34.10
CA LEU A 8 -38.35 2.82 -33.16
C LEU A 8 -36.89 3.21 -32.86
N SER A 9 -36.65 3.77 -31.68
CA SER A 9 -35.30 3.98 -31.13
C SER A 9 -34.85 2.73 -30.38
N LEU A 10 -33.81 2.05 -30.85
CA LEU A 10 -33.09 1.04 -30.06
C LEU A 10 -32.18 1.75 -29.06
N ALA A 11 -32.50 1.64 -27.77
CA ALA A 11 -31.59 2.00 -26.69
C ALA A 11 -30.66 0.80 -26.41
N ALA A 12 -29.38 0.93 -26.76
CA ALA A 12 -28.35 -0.02 -26.34
C ALA A 12 -27.93 0.30 -24.89
N LEU A 13 -28.28 -0.56 -23.93
CA LEU A 13 -27.68 -0.53 -22.60
C LEU A 13 -26.23 -1.04 -22.72
N ALA A 14 -25.26 -0.13 -22.65
CA ALA A 14 -23.88 -0.50 -22.40
C ALA A 14 -23.76 -0.97 -20.94
N ALA A 15 -23.64 -2.28 -20.75
CA ALA A 15 -23.32 -2.86 -19.46
C ALA A 15 -21.88 -2.49 -19.08
N SER A 16 -21.72 -1.41 -18.31
CA SER A 16 -20.50 -1.05 -17.63
C SER A 16 -20.20 -2.10 -16.56
N HIS A 17 -19.49 -3.15 -16.94
CA HIS A 17 -18.84 -4.01 -15.96
C HIS A 17 -17.77 -3.18 -15.27
N PRO A 18 -17.78 -3.03 -13.94
CA PRO A 18 -16.61 -2.53 -13.25
C PRO A 18 -15.48 -3.50 -13.57
N ALA A 19 -14.39 -2.98 -14.14
CA ALA A 19 -13.14 -3.71 -14.21
C ALA A 19 -12.78 -4.08 -12.78
N SER A 20 -13.05 -5.32 -12.40
CA SER A 20 -12.50 -5.90 -11.18
C SER A 20 -10.99 -5.80 -11.38
N ALA A 21 -10.36 -4.86 -10.66
CA ALA A 21 -8.91 -4.69 -10.69
C ALA A 21 -8.32 -6.07 -10.40
N ALA A 22 -7.73 -6.68 -11.41
CA ALA A 22 -7.01 -7.93 -11.26
C ALA A 22 -5.94 -7.66 -10.20
N HIS A 23 -6.13 -8.21 -9.01
CA HIS A 23 -5.13 -8.13 -7.95
C HIS A 23 -3.87 -8.77 -8.52
N GLU A 24 -2.77 -8.03 -8.62
CA GLU A 24 -1.51 -8.62 -9.04
C GLU A 24 -1.21 -9.80 -8.10
N LYS A 25 -0.93 -10.97 -8.69
CA LYS A 25 -0.67 -12.20 -7.95
C LYS A 25 0.46 -11.94 -6.95
N GLY A 26 0.20 -12.21 -5.68
CA GLY A 26 1.24 -12.19 -4.67
C GLY A 26 2.44 -13.07 -5.05
N ARG A 27 3.61 -12.72 -4.52
CA ARG A 27 4.87 -13.44 -4.71
C ARG A 27 5.41 -13.94 -3.38
N GLU A 28 6.40 -14.80 -3.42
CA GLU A 28 7.18 -15.10 -2.22
C GLU A 28 7.99 -13.87 -1.80
N SER A 29 8.09 -13.66 -0.48
CA SER A 29 8.90 -12.65 0.15
C SER A 29 10.37 -12.86 -0.22
N ALA A 30 11.05 -11.78 -0.57
CA ALA A 30 12.49 -11.82 -0.86
C ALA A 30 13.34 -12.03 0.41
N PHE A 31 12.76 -11.82 1.59
CA PHE A 31 13.47 -11.76 2.86
C PHE A 31 12.99 -12.79 3.88
N ARG A 32 11.84 -13.44 3.64
CA ARG A 32 11.21 -14.39 4.56
C ARG A 32 10.79 -15.64 3.79
N PRO A 33 11.59 -16.72 3.81
CA PRO A 33 11.26 -17.97 3.12
C PRO A 33 9.86 -18.50 3.50
N GLY A 34 9.08 -18.91 2.51
CA GLY A 34 7.73 -19.45 2.69
C GLY A 34 6.64 -18.42 3.05
N VAL A 35 6.96 -17.12 3.06
CA VAL A 35 5.99 -16.04 3.30
C VAL A 35 5.55 -15.46 1.97
N SER A 36 4.25 -15.35 1.73
CA SER A 36 3.70 -14.67 0.55
C SER A 36 3.37 -13.21 0.84
N VAL A 37 3.66 -12.34 -0.12
CA VAL A 37 3.39 -10.90 -0.08
C VAL A 37 2.64 -10.45 -1.34
N GLU A 38 1.76 -9.46 -1.21
CA GLU A 38 0.98 -8.89 -2.32
C GLU A 38 1.52 -7.51 -2.72
N LEU A 39 1.51 -7.17 -4.01
CA LEU A 39 1.88 -5.81 -4.43
C LEU A 39 0.80 -4.83 -3.95
N LEU A 40 1.19 -3.81 -3.20
CA LEU A 40 0.28 -2.72 -2.81
C LEU A 40 0.56 -1.40 -3.54
N HIS A 41 1.81 -1.15 -3.91
CA HIS A 41 2.16 0.11 -4.54
C HIS A 41 3.38 -0.02 -5.45
N ARG A 42 3.24 0.43 -6.69
CA ARG A 42 4.38 0.70 -7.59
C ARG A 42 4.75 2.17 -7.50
N GLN A 43 5.91 2.46 -6.91
CA GLN A 43 6.45 3.81 -6.79
C GLN A 43 7.32 4.13 -8.02
N PRO A 44 6.96 5.10 -8.88
CA PRO A 44 7.83 5.51 -9.96
C PRO A 44 9.07 6.23 -9.44
N ILE A 45 10.22 5.99 -10.10
CA ILE A 45 11.51 6.63 -9.86
C ILE A 45 11.99 7.20 -11.21
N GLY A 46 11.85 8.51 -11.38
CA GLY A 46 12.04 9.13 -12.69
C GLY A 46 11.04 8.59 -13.73
N ASP A 47 11.47 8.54 -14.99
CA ASP A 47 10.55 8.22 -16.10
C ASP A 47 10.46 6.73 -16.44
N VAL A 48 11.44 5.91 -16.01
CA VAL A 48 11.57 4.51 -16.45
C VAL A 48 11.79 3.51 -15.33
N TYR A 49 12.20 3.96 -14.14
CA TYR A 49 12.43 3.08 -13.01
C TYR A 49 11.23 3.10 -12.07
N PHE A 50 11.12 2.04 -11.28
CA PHE A 50 10.12 1.94 -10.24
C PHE A 50 10.61 1.04 -9.12
N THR A 51 10.09 1.27 -7.93
CA THR A 51 10.20 0.34 -6.81
C THR A 51 8.81 -0.19 -6.50
N ASP A 52 8.68 -1.51 -6.58
CA ASP A 52 7.48 -2.21 -6.15
C ASP A 52 7.51 -2.46 -4.64
N TRP A 53 6.45 -2.05 -3.96
CA TRP A 53 6.22 -2.23 -2.53
C TRP A 53 5.16 -3.29 -2.30
N PHE A 54 5.60 -4.37 -1.67
CA PHE A 54 4.78 -5.51 -1.32
C PHE A 54 4.41 -5.45 0.15
N ALA A 55 3.31 -6.09 0.51
CA ALA A 55 2.86 -6.17 1.89
C ALA A 55 2.21 -7.51 2.24
N ARG A 56 2.04 -7.71 3.54
CA ARG A 56 1.24 -8.79 4.12
C ARG A 56 0.70 -8.32 5.46
N LEU A 57 -0.55 -8.67 5.77
CA LEU A 57 -1.06 -8.56 7.14
C LEU A 57 -0.39 -9.62 8.03
N GLU A 58 0.37 -9.19 9.03
CA GLU A 58 0.99 -10.09 10.02
C GLU A 58 0.07 -10.32 11.20
N SER A 59 -0.63 -9.28 11.63
CA SER A 59 -1.39 -9.32 12.88
C SER A 59 -2.57 -8.34 12.83
N ALA A 60 -3.68 -8.73 13.47
CA ALA A 60 -4.86 -7.89 13.64
C ALA A 60 -5.38 -8.01 15.08
N GLN A 61 -5.38 -6.91 15.84
CA GLN A 61 -5.89 -6.86 17.21
C GLN A 61 -6.77 -5.62 17.41
N GLY A 62 -8.07 -5.83 17.53
CA GLY A 62 -9.03 -4.72 17.58
C GLY A 62 -8.88 -3.81 16.36
N ALA A 63 -8.69 -2.52 16.60
CA ALA A 63 -8.45 -1.52 15.56
C ALA A 63 -7.05 -1.58 14.93
N TRP A 64 -6.08 -2.27 15.53
CA TRP A 64 -4.69 -2.25 15.10
C TRP A 64 -4.38 -3.34 14.07
N ARG A 65 -3.53 -3.01 13.09
CA ARG A 65 -2.98 -3.92 12.09
C ARG A 65 -1.46 -3.76 12.06
N ASP A 66 -0.74 -4.86 12.22
CA ASP A 66 0.68 -4.90 11.86
C ASP A 66 0.80 -5.41 10.43
N VAL A 67 1.37 -4.57 9.56
CA VAL A 67 1.53 -4.87 8.14
C VAL A 67 3.01 -4.99 7.83
N TYR A 68 3.43 -6.19 7.47
CA TYR A 68 4.75 -6.39 6.88
C TYR A 68 4.82 -5.70 5.53
N PHE A 69 5.95 -5.07 5.23
CA PHE A 69 6.26 -4.54 3.92
C PHE A 69 7.66 -4.95 3.46
N GLU A 70 7.85 -5.02 2.15
CA GLU A 70 9.15 -5.18 1.51
C GLU A 70 9.19 -4.56 0.12
N THR A 71 10.38 -4.21 -0.35
CA THR A 71 10.61 -3.81 -1.74
C THR A 71 10.93 -5.01 -2.64
N SER A 72 10.72 -4.84 -3.95
CA SER A 72 11.25 -5.74 -4.99
C SER A 72 12.78 -5.80 -5.00
N ASP A 73 13.41 -4.70 -4.60
CA ASP A 73 14.85 -4.59 -4.49
C ASP A 73 15.36 -5.29 -3.22
N LYS A 74 16.08 -6.41 -3.42
CA LYS A 74 16.55 -7.31 -2.35
C LYS A 74 17.50 -6.69 -1.31
N PHE A 75 17.90 -5.44 -1.48
CA PHE A 75 18.89 -4.79 -0.62
C PHE A 75 18.38 -3.52 0.05
N VAL A 76 17.10 -3.22 -0.11
CA VAL A 76 16.61 -1.85 0.10
C VAL A 76 15.76 -1.75 1.36
N ASN A 77 14.53 -2.28 1.37
CA ASN A 77 13.68 -2.12 2.54
C ASN A 77 12.74 -3.25 2.85
N LYS A 78 12.54 -3.41 4.16
CA LYS A 78 11.56 -4.28 4.79
C LYS A 78 11.30 -3.86 6.21
N GLY A 79 10.12 -4.21 6.72
CA GLY A 79 9.72 -3.80 8.05
C GLY A 79 8.27 -4.11 8.37
N ILE A 80 7.82 -3.54 9.48
CA ILE A 80 6.42 -3.54 9.90
C ILE A 80 5.94 -2.08 9.96
N ILE A 81 4.80 -1.79 9.36
CA ILE A 81 4.04 -0.56 9.59
C ILE A 81 2.80 -0.91 10.40
N ARG A 82 2.61 -0.24 11.54
CA ARG A 82 1.47 -0.43 12.42
C ARG A 82 0.40 0.63 12.15
N LEU A 83 -0.80 0.19 11.83
CA LEU A 83 -1.92 1.01 11.40
C LEU A 83 -3.08 0.92 12.39
N ASN A 84 -3.81 2.01 12.57
CA ASN A 84 -5.10 2.00 13.26
C ASN A 84 -6.24 2.19 12.24
N CYS A 85 -7.20 1.27 12.24
CA CYS A 85 -8.33 1.25 11.30
C CYS A 85 -9.55 2.05 11.77
N GLU A 86 -9.61 2.45 13.04
CA GLU A 86 -10.77 3.15 13.63
C GLU A 86 -10.43 4.61 13.98
N GLU A 87 -9.15 4.89 14.29
CA GLU A 87 -8.67 6.21 14.66
C GLU A 87 -7.77 6.78 13.55
N ALA A 88 -8.38 7.56 12.65
CA ALA A 88 -7.69 8.14 11.51
C ALA A 88 -6.51 9.05 11.91
N GLU A 89 -6.52 9.61 13.12
CA GLU A 89 -5.49 10.52 13.65
C GLU A 89 -4.47 9.83 14.55
N ALA A 90 -4.52 8.51 14.72
CA ALA A 90 -3.53 7.80 15.53
C ALA A 90 -2.12 7.95 14.93
N ASP A 91 -1.10 8.02 15.77
CA ASP A 91 0.28 7.98 15.30
C ASP A 91 0.58 6.64 14.62
N ILE A 92 1.55 6.64 13.70
CA ILE A 92 1.96 5.45 12.95
C ILE A 92 3.33 5.02 13.45
N ASP A 93 3.47 3.75 13.80
CA ASP A 93 4.76 3.17 14.16
C ASP A 93 5.32 2.35 13.01
N ILE A 94 6.61 2.52 12.74
CA ILE A 94 7.33 1.80 11.69
C ILE A 94 8.60 1.20 12.27
N ALA A 95 8.72 -0.12 12.19
CA ALA A 95 9.94 -0.86 12.44
C ALA A 95 10.62 -1.16 11.10
N LEU A 96 11.80 -0.60 10.87
CA LEU A 96 12.56 -0.69 9.62
C LEU A 96 13.81 -1.53 9.82
N TYR A 97 14.11 -2.42 8.86
CA TYR A 97 15.37 -3.18 8.83
C TYR A 97 16.30 -2.76 7.66
N GLY A 98 15.90 -1.78 6.85
CA GLY A 98 16.69 -1.25 5.74
C GLY A 98 17.37 -2.33 4.89
N SER A 99 18.67 -2.14 4.64
CA SER A 99 19.55 -3.07 3.94
C SER A 99 20.06 -4.26 4.76
N GLY A 100 19.83 -4.27 6.09
CA GLY A 100 20.26 -5.34 6.99
C GLY A 100 19.34 -6.57 6.97
N ASP A 101 19.46 -7.47 7.93
CA ASP A 101 18.64 -8.69 7.97
C ASP A 101 17.27 -8.41 8.61
N TYR A 102 16.20 -8.98 8.04
CA TYR A 102 14.87 -8.87 8.66
C TYR A 102 14.85 -9.61 9.99
N GLY A 103 14.43 -8.92 11.05
CA GLY A 103 14.36 -9.48 12.41
C GLY A 103 15.68 -9.41 13.19
N ALA A 104 16.77 -8.94 12.56
CA ALA A 104 18.01 -8.70 13.29
C ALA A 104 17.91 -7.39 14.09
N ALA A 105 18.08 -7.49 15.41
CA ALA A 105 18.00 -6.33 16.30
C ALA A 105 19.05 -5.24 15.97
N ALA A 106 20.20 -5.63 15.42
CA ALA A 106 21.26 -4.70 15.01
C ALA A 106 20.84 -3.79 13.84
N ASP A 107 19.87 -4.22 13.05
CA ASP A 107 19.42 -3.50 11.85
C ASP A 107 18.09 -2.78 12.07
N LEU A 108 17.50 -2.90 13.27
CA LEU A 108 16.22 -2.30 13.61
C LEU A 108 16.34 -0.80 13.83
N ARG A 109 15.53 -0.04 13.08
CA ARG A 109 15.25 1.37 13.32
C ARG A 109 13.76 1.57 13.54
N GLU A 110 13.40 2.19 14.66
CA GLU A 110 12.02 2.55 14.97
C GLU A 110 11.75 4.01 14.60
N VAL A 111 10.63 4.25 13.92
CA VAL A 111 10.16 5.58 13.54
C VAL A 111 8.69 5.70 13.94
N ARG A 112 8.37 6.72 14.73
CA ARG A 112 6.98 7.16 14.95
C ARG A 112 6.70 8.33 14.02
N VAL A 113 5.62 8.24 13.26
CA VAL A 113 5.11 9.32 12.41
C VAL A 113 3.89 9.93 13.10
N PRO A 114 4.03 11.12 13.73
CA PRO A 114 2.91 11.83 14.29
C PRO A 114 1.86 12.16 13.22
N TYR A 115 0.58 12.20 13.58
CA TYR A 115 -0.47 12.62 12.64
C TYR A 115 -0.18 13.97 11.96
N ALA A 116 0.34 14.93 12.73
CA ALA A 116 0.71 16.26 12.25
C ALA A 116 1.77 16.25 11.14
N ASP A 117 2.64 15.24 11.11
CA ASP A 117 3.75 15.13 10.16
C ASP A 117 3.37 14.36 8.88
N ARG A 118 2.17 13.76 8.82
CA ARG A 118 1.73 12.98 7.66
C ARG A 118 1.65 13.81 6.38
N ARG A 119 1.37 15.11 6.49
CA ARG A 119 1.41 16.02 5.32
C ARG A 119 2.85 16.17 4.82
N ALA A 120 3.80 16.42 5.72
CA ALA A 120 5.21 16.48 5.35
C ALA A 120 5.69 15.15 4.73
N TRP A 121 5.22 14.01 5.23
CA TRP A 121 5.51 12.71 4.64
C TRP A 121 4.90 12.54 3.24
N ALA A 122 3.64 12.93 3.06
CA ALA A 122 2.97 12.91 1.77
C ALA A 122 3.68 13.78 0.72
N ASP A 123 4.22 14.91 1.15
CA ASP A 123 4.98 15.87 0.33
C ASP A 123 6.46 15.47 0.16
N GLY A 124 6.91 14.36 0.77
CA GLY A 124 8.30 13.89 0.71
C GLY A 124 9.29 14.68 1.58
N GLY A 125 8.81 15.59 2.43
CA GLY A 125 9.60 16.44 3.31
C GLY A 125 9.84 15.89 4.72
N TYR A 126 9.34 14.70 5.06
CA TYR A 126 9.52 14.12 6.39
C TYR A 126 10.86 13.37 6.52
N VAL A 127 11.86 14.03 7.11
CA VAL A 127 13.26 13.59 7.15
C VAL A 127 13.45 12.21 7.77
N ALA A 128 12.69 11.85 8.81
CA ALA A 128 12.82 10.53 9.44
C ALA A 128 12.47 9.37 8.50
N LEU A 129 11.68 9.64 7.44
CA LEU A 129 11.34 8.71 6.38
C LEU A 129 12.02 9.04 5.04
N ALA A 130 13.07 9.87 5.05
CA ALA A 130 13.85 10.12 3.85
C ALA A 130 14.59 8.86 3.36
N GLY A 131 14.93 8.87 2.07
CA GLY A 131 15.60 7.77 1.40
C GLY A 131 14.61 6.68 0.98
N GLU A 132 15.04 5.44 1.12
CA GLU A 132 14.22 4.30 0.78
C GLU A 132 13.44 3.95 2.06
N THR A 133 12.22 4.44 2.21
CA THR A 133 11.26 3.99 3.24
C THR A 133 9.87 4.00 2.59
N PRO A 134 8.85 3.34 3.18
CA PRO A 134 7.54 3.30 2.55
C PRO A 134 7.01 4.71 2.24
N PRO A 135 6.59 5.00 0.99
CA PRO A 135 6.00 6.29 0.66
C PRO A 135 4.61 6.40 1.30
N PHE A 136 4.12 7.63 1.50
CA PHE A 136 2.77 7.85 2.02
C PHE A 136 1.68 7.15 1.21
N LYS A 137 1.88 7.02 -0.11
CA LYS A 137 0.99 6.28 -1.01
C LYS A 137 0.89 4.78 -0.66
N PHE A 138 1.99 4.17 -0.23
CA PHE A 138 1.98 2.79 0.28
C PHE A 138 1.13 2.70 1.55
N TYR A 139 1.32 3.61 2.51
CA TYR A 139 0.51 3.66 3.72
C TYR A 139 -1.00 3.77 3.41
N ARG A 140 -1.38 4.66 2.49
CA ARG A 140 -2.78 4.79 2.06
C ARG A 140 -3.32 3.52 1.40
N ALA A 141 -2.50 2.83 0.62
CA ALA A 141 -2.86 1.54 0.01
C ALA A 141 -3.03 0.45 1.08
N ALA A 142 -2.15 0.40 2.09
CA ALA A 142 -2.24 -0.55 3.19
C ALA A 142 -3.51 -0.33 4.03
N LEU A 143 -3.87 0.93 4.34
CA LEU A 143 -5.15 1.24 4.98
C LEU A 143 -6.33 0.74 4.14
N ALA A 144 -6.37 1.10 2.86
CA ALA A 144 -7.46 0.67 1.97
C ALA A 144 -7.55 -0.87 1.88
N ARG A 145 -6.42 -1.56 1.95
CA ARG A 145 -6.35 -3.01 1.81
C ARG A 145 -6.73 -3.78 3.08
N TYR A 146 -6.33 -3.29 4.25
CA TYR A 146 -6.39 -4.04 5.52
C TYR A 146 -7.32 -3.45 6.57
N CYS A 147 -7.84 -2.24 6.33
CA CYS A 147 -8.83 -1.58 7.18
C CYS A 147 -10.22 -1.46 6.53
N ALA A 148 -10.37 -1.71 5.23
CA ALA A 148 -11.69 -1.80 4.61
C ALA A 148 -12.43 -3.03 5.17
N SER A 149 -13.44 -2.77 6.00
CA SER A 149 -14.41 -3.75 6.50
C SER A 149 -15.78 -3.39 5.92
#